data_AF-A0A1G2DFJ5-F1
#
_entry.id   AF-A0A1G2DFJ5-F1
#
_cell.length_a   1.000
_cell.length_b   1.000
_cell.length_c   1.000
_cell.angle_alpha   90.00
_cell.angle_beta   90.00
_cell.angle_gamma   90.00
#
_symmetry.space_group_name_H-M   'P 1'
#
loop_
_entity.id
_entity.type
_entity.pdbx_description
1 polymer ?
#
loop_
_entity_poly.entity_id
_entity_poly.type
_entity_poly.pdbx_seq_one_letter_code
_entity_poly.pdbx_strand_id
1 'polypeptide(L)'
;MLDIRERTRLRRLLYAKPTIILLAFLVALLSHGAWGVYQKSKEAMAKQEKAEKELAGLLAREQELKGDIARLSSEEGVEEEIRERFMVAKEGEKVMIITDPDKDAVHTVTVNDEPPTFVEKMMGAVGFGGE
;
A
#
# COMPACT_ATOMS: atom_id res chain seq x y z
N MET A 1 56.32 -36.68 15.61
CA MET A 1 56.95 -36.80 14.28
C MET A 1 56.23 -37.91 13.54
N LEU A 2 55.43 -37.61 12.51
CA LEU A 2 54.80 -38.65 11.71
C LEU A 2 55.89 -39.33 10.88
N ASP A 3 56.11 -40.60 11.19
CA ASP A 3 57.18 -41.41 10.61
C ASP A 3 57.10 -41.38 9.08
N ILE A 4 58.24 -41.19 8.41
CA ILE A 4 58.32 -41.10 6.94
C ILE A 4 57.73 -42.37 6.28
N ARG A 5 57.74 -43.48 7.02
CA ARG A 5 57.15 -44.77 6.65
C ARG A 5 55.62 -44.77 6.56
N GLU A 6 54.92 -43.91 7.30
CA GLU A 6 53.46 -43.78 7.18
C GLU A 6 53.05 -43.01 5.93
N ARG A 7 53.88 -42.08 5.47
CA ARG A 7 53.60 -41.24 4.29
C ARG A 7 53.44 -42.05 3.01
N THR A 8 54.13 -43.18 2.88
CA THR A 8 54.01 -44.05 1.69
C THR A 8 52.76 -44.91 1.71
N ARG A 9 52.31 -45.36 2.89
CA ARG A 9 51.03 -46.09 3.06
C ARG A 9 49.83 -45.18 2.92
N LEU A 10 49.86 -43.99 3.53
CA LEU A 10 48.85 -42.95 3.36
C LEU A 10 48.72 -42.55 1.89
N ARG A 11 49.82 -42.32 1.17
CA ARG A 11 49.79 -42.05 -0.27
C ARG A 11 49.13 -43.19 -1.06
N ARG A 12 49.43 -44.45 -0.76
CA ARG A 12 48.85 -45.60 -1.47
C ARG A 12 47.36 -45.77 -1.18
N LEU A 13 46.91 -45.46 0.04
CA LEU A 13 45.50 -45.50 0.42
C LEU A 13 44.73 -44.32 -0.18
N LEU A 14 45.31 -43.11 -0.20
CA LEU A 14 44.73 -41.89 -0.80
C LEU A 14 44.69 -41.94 -2.33
N TYR A 15 45.69 -42.54 -2.98
CA TYR A 15 45.73 -42.73 -4.44
C TYR A 15 45.08 -44.04 -4.92
N ALA A 16 44.49 -44.82 -4.01
CA ALA A 16 43.68 -45.95 -4.42
C ALA A 16 42.41 -45.43 -5.12
N LYS A 17 42.12 -45.93 -6.32
CA LYS A 17 40.92 -45.61 -7.11
C LYS A 17 39.62 -45.53 -6.28
N PRO A 18 39.30 -46.45 -5.35
CA PRO A 18 38.07 -46.35 -4.56
C PRO A 18 38.03 -45.15 -3.61
N THR A 19 39.17 -44.76 -3.04
CA THR A 19 39.25 -43.64 -2.09
C THR A 19 39.00 -42.31 -2.80
N ILE A 20 39.48 -42.17 -4.04
CA ILE A 20 39.22 -41.00 -4.89
C ILE A 20 37.72 -40.93 -5.24
N ILE A 21 37.09 -42.06 -5.56
CA ILE A 21 35.65 -42.12 -5.85
C ILE A 21 34.83 -41.72 -4.62
N LEU A 22 35.17 -42.27 -3.45
CA LEU A 22 34.52 -41.92 -2.18
C LEU A 22 34.66 -40.42 -1.89
N LEU A 23 35.85 -39.86 -2.07
CA LEU A 23 36.11 -38.45 -1.85
C LEU A 23 35.32 -37.58 -2.84
N ALA A 24 35.29 -37.94 -4.12
CA ALA A 24 34.51 -37.24 -5.13
C ALA A 24 33.01 -37.26 -4.80
N PHE A 25 32.50 -38.39 -4.33
CA PHE A 25 31.11 -38.52 -3.88
C PHE A 25 30.81 -37.61 -2.68
N LEU A 26 31.69 -37.57 -1.68
CA LEU A 26 31.58 -36.67 -0.53
C LEU A 26 31.57 -35.19 -0.95
N VAL A 27 32.49 -34.81 -1.85
CA VAL A 27 32.55 -33.44 -2.40
C VAL A 27 31.27 -33.10 -3.16
N ALA A 28 30.73 -34.02 -3.96
CA ALA A 28 29.48 -33.82 -4.68
C ALA A 28 28.29 -33.60 -3.72
N LEU A 29 28.21 -34.38 -2.64
CA LEU A 29 27.18 -34.24 -1.61
C LEU A 29 27.23 -32.86 -0.93
N LEU A 30 28.44 -32.43 -0.54
CA LEU A 30 28.69 -31.12 0.07
C LEU A 30 28.36 -29.98 -0.91
N SER A 31 28.75 -30.13 -2.17
CA SER A 31 28.48 -29.13 -3.22
C SER A 31 26.99 -28.97 -3.47
N HIS A 32 26.24 -30.07 -3.49
CA HIS A 32 24.79 -30.04 -3.64
C HIS A 32 24.09 -29.31 -2.47
N GLY A 33 24.52 -29.59 -1.23
CA GLY A 33 24.01 -28.87 -0.05
C GLY A 33 24.37 -27.38 -0.05
N ALA A 34 25.62 -27.05 -0.38
CA ALA A 34 26.08 -25.67 -0.47
C ALA A 34 25.33 -24.87 -1.54
N TRP A 35 24.99 -25.50 -2.68
CA TRP A 35 24.23 -24.86 -3.75
C TRP A 35 22.82 -24.48 -3.31
N GLY A 36 22.13 -25.36 -2.58
CA GLY A 36 20.79 -25.08 -2.04
C GLY A 36 20.80 -23.93 -1.04
N VAL A 37 21.80 -23.87 -0.16
CA VAL A 37 21.97 -22.76 0.79
C VAL A 37 22.30 -21.45 0.07
N TYR A 38 23.14 -21.49 -0.96
CA TYR A 38 23.50 -20.30 -1.75
C TYR A 38 22.32 -19.71 -2.52
N GLN A 39 21.45 -20.55 -3.10
CA GLN A 39 20.21 -20.05 -3.72
C GLN A 39 19.28 -19.44 -2.67
N LYS A 40 19.11 -20.11 -1.53
CA LYS A 40 18.22 -19.64 -0.46
C LYS A 40 18.68 -18.33 0.17
N SER A 41 19.99 -18.11 0.33
CA SER A 41 20.52 -16.84 0.84
C SER A 41 20.29 -15.69 -0.15
N LYS A 42 20.48 -15.93 -1.45
CA LYS A 42 20.24 -14.92 -2.49
C LYS A 42 18.76 -14.53 -2.57
N GLU A 43 17.85 -15.50 -2.48
CA GLU A 43 16.41 -15.24 -2.43
C GLU A 43 15.97 -14.52 -1.16
N ALA A 44 16.55 -14.86 0.00
CA ALA A 44 16.24 -14.20 1.27
C ALA A 44 16.64 -12.72 1.24
N MET A 45 17.82 -12.39 0.71
CA MET A 45 18.27 -11.01 0.55
C MET A 45 17.34 -10.21 -0.38
N ALA A 46 16.96 -10.79 -1.52
CA ALA A 46 16.04 -10.13 -2.45
C ALA A 46 14.63 -9.92 -1.87
N LYS A 47 14.14 -10.86 -1.05
CA LYS A 47 12.86 -10.72 -0.33
C LYS A 47 12.94 -9.66 0.77
N GLN A 48 14.06 -9.60 1.48
CA GLN A 48 14.29 -8.59 2.52
C GLN A 48 14.29 -7.19 1.91
N GLU A 49 15.02 -6.96 0.82
CA GLU A 49 15.06 -5.64 0.17
C GLU A 49 13.67 -5.19 -0.32
N LYS A 50 12.86 -6.12 -0.85
CA LYS A 50 11.48 -5.82 -1.24
C LYS A 50 10.60 -5.47 -0.04
N ALA A 51 10.69 -6.25 1.04
CA ALA A 51 9.92 -6.01 2.26
C ALA A 51 10.30 -4.67 2.90
N GLU A 52 11.58 -4.29 2.90
CA GLU A 52 12.04 -2.99 3.40
C GLU A 52 11.50 -1.82 2.55
N LYS A 53 11.49 -1.96 1.22
CA LYS A 53 10.90 -0.94 0.34
C LYS A 53 9.38 -0.81 0.53
N GLU A 54 8.67 -1.92 0.64
CA GLU A 54 7.23 -1.92 0.92
C GLU A 54 6.92 -1.26 2.27
N LEU A 55 7.69 -1.61 3.31
CA LEU A 55 7.54 -1.01 4.64
C LEU A 55 7.78 0.51 4.60
N ALA A 56 8.84 0.96 3.94
CA ALA A 56 9.14 2.38 3.81
C ALA A 56 8.02 3.13 3.06
N GLY A 57 7.47 2.55 2.00
CA GLY A 57 6.34 3.13 1.26
C GLY A 57 5.06 3.19 2.08
N LEU A 58 4.78 2.16 2.88
CA LEU A 58 3.63 2.14 3.78
C LEU A 58 3.75 3.18 4.90
N LEU A 59 4.93 3.33 5.50
CA LEU A 59 5.17 4.35 6.53
C LEU A 59 5.03 5.77 6.00
N ALA A 60 5.49 6.03 4.77
CA ALA A 60 5.33 7.34 4.12
C ALA A 60 3.84 7.67 3.92
N ARG A 61 3.07 6.71 3.39
CA ARG A 61 1.61 6.86 3.21
C ARG A 61 0.89 7.03 4.54
N GLU A 62 1.29 6.30 5.57
CA GLU A 62 0.71 6.44 6.91
C GLU A 62 0.92 7.86 7.46
N GLN A 63 2.11 8.45 7.28
CA GLN A 63 2.38 9.82 7.70
C GLN A 63 1.57 10.84 6.91
N GLU A 64 1.46 10.68 5.59
CA GLU A 64 0.63 11.54 4.73
C GLU A 64 -0.83 11.50 5.18
N LEU A 65 -1.41 10.30 5.30
CA LEU A 65 -2.78 10.10 5.76
C LEU A 65 -3.02 10.66 7.18
N LYS A 66 -2.05 10.56 8.08
CA LYS A 66 -2.15 11.17 9.41
C LYS A 66 -2.14 12.69 9.34
N GLY A 67 -1.35 13.28 8.45
CA GLY A 67 -1.35 14.72 8.19
C GLY A 67 -2.69 15.19 7.64
N ASP A 68 -3.25 14.46 6.67
CA ASP A 68 -4.55 14.76 6.08
C ASP A 68 -5.68 14.64 7.11
N ILE A 69 -5.68 13.57 7.92
CA ILE A 69 -6.64 13.41 9.02
C ILE A 69 -6.52 14.55 10.02
N ALA A 70 -5.30 14.96 10.38
CA ALA A 70 -5.10 16.09 11.29
C ALA A 70 -5.67 17.39 10.71
N ARG A 71 -5.45 17.65 9.40
CA ARG A 71 -6.03 18.79 8.69
C ARG A 71 -7.56 18.72 8.65
N LEU A 72 -8.12 17.57 8.29
CA LEU A 72 -9.56 17.31 8.23
C LEU A 72 -10.23 17.28 9.61
N SER A 73 -9.48 17.18 10.71
CA SER A 73 -10.02 17.18 12.07
C SER A 73 -10.09 18.57 12.71
N SER A 74 -9.45 19.58 12.12
CA SER A 74 -9.54 20.96 12.60
C SER A 74 -10.80 21.64 12.04
N GLU A 75 -11.43 22.52 12.82
CA GLU A 75 -12.61 23.28 12.37
C GLU A 75 -12.32 24.08 11.09
N GLU A 76 -11.11 24.62 10.96
CA GLU A 76 -10.64 25.39 9.80
C GLU A 76 -10.48 24.50 8.56
N GLY A 77 -9.93 23.28 8.69
CA GLY A 77 -9.73 22.37 7.57
C GLY A 77 -11.01 21.66 7.11
N VAL A 78 -11.99 21.45 8.02
CA VAL A 78 -13.34 21.01 7.65
C VAL A 78 -14.05 22.11 6.86
N GLU A 79 -13.97 23.36 7.31
CA GLU A 79 -14.58 24.50 6.61
C GLU A 79 -13.98 24.69 5.20
N GLU A 80 -12.65 24.56 5.08
CA GLU A 80 -11.94 24.71 3.81
C GLU A 80 -12.29 23.61 2.80
N GLU A 81 -12.32 22.33 3.22
CA GLU A 81 -12.72 21.22 2.34
C GLU A 81 -14.19 21.31 1.92
N ILE A 82 -15.08 21.75 2.81
CA ILE A 82 -16.49 21.98 2.47
C ILE A 82 -16.61 23.13 1.46
N ARG A 83 -15.83 24.21 1.63
CA ARG A 83 -15.80 25.35 0.71
C ARG A 83 -15.27 24.96 -0.67
N GLU A 84 -14.22 24.15 -0.75
CA GLU A 84 -13.68 23.63 -2.02
C GLU A 84 -14.66 22.68 -2.72
N ARG A 85 -15.23 21.71 -2.00
CA ARG A 85 -16.06 20.65 -2.61
C ARG A 85 -17.46 21.08 -2.95
N PHE A 86 -18.05 21.97 -2.16
CA PHE A 86 -19.45 22.38 -2.29
C PHE A 86 -19.63 23.83 -2.73
N MET A 87 -18.53 24.57 -2.96
CA MET A 87 -18.55 25.98 -3.35
C MET A 87 -19.42 26.85 -2.42
N VAL A 88 -19.46 26.53 -1.12
CA VAL A 88 -20.31 27.22 -0.15
C VAL A 88 -19.59 28.39 0.51
N ALA A 89 -20.30 29.51 0.67
CA ALA A 89 -19.83 30.70 1.39
C ALA A 89 -20.28 30.68 2.86
N LYS A 90 -19.60 31.45 3.71
CA LYS A 90 -20.09 31.75 5.07
C LYS A 90 -21.40 32.53 5.03
N GLU A 91 -22.19 32.47 6.11
CA GLU A 91 -23.39 33.30 6.27
C GLU A 91 -23.03 34.79 6.07
N GLY A 92 -23.53 35.39 4.98
CA GLY A 92 -23.27 36.79 4.61
C GLY A 92 -22.34 37.01 3.40
N GLU A 93 -21.69 35.98 2.85
CA GLU A 93 -20.90 36.07 1.60
C GLU A 93 -21.72 35.60 0.38
N LYS A 94 -21.55 36.25 -0.79
CA LYS A 94 -22.22 35.89 -2.04
C LYS A 94 -21.27 35.15 -2.98
N VAL A 95 -21.61 33.92 -3.37
CA VAL A 95 -20.86 33.14 -4.37
C VAL A 95 -21.34 33.52 -5.77
N MET A 96 -20.43 33.97 -6.64
CA MET A 96 -20.72 34.28 -8.04
C MET A 96 -20.19 33.14 -8.92
N ILE A 97 -21.10 32.32 -9.45
CA ILE A 97 -20.76 31.28 -10.43
C ILE A 97 -20.90 31.91 -11.82
N ILE A 98 -19.77 32.12 -12.50
CA ILE A 98 -19.75 32.63 -13.87
C ILE A 98 -19.78 31.41 -14.81
N THR A 99 -20.93 31.17 -15.43
CA THR A 99 -21.07 30.19 -16.50
C THR A 99 -21.00 30.91 -17.85
N ASP A 100 -20.32 30.33 -18.83
CA ASP A 100 -20.27 30.86 -20.20
C ASP A 100 -21.69 31.05 -20.76
N PRO A 101 -21.98 32.20 -21.40
CA PRO A 101 -23.30 32.52 -21.90
C PRO A 101 -23.53 31.79 -23.22
N ASP A 102 -23.88 30.51 -23.13
CA ASP A 102 -24.63 29.85 -24.18
C ASP A 102 -25.75 29.01 -23.56
N LYS A 103 -26.97 29.53 -23.74
CA LYS A 103 -28.29 28.87 -23.64
C LYS A 103 -28.97 28.88 -22.27
N ASP A 104 -29.78 29.92 -22.09
CA ASP A 104 -31.20 29.84 -21.70
C ASP A 104 -31.59 28.75 -20.67
N ALA A 105 -31.32 28.99 -19.40
CA ALA A 105 -32.22 28.65 -18.29
C ALA A 105 -31.67 29.25 -16.98
N VAL A 106 -32.15 30.44 -16.63
CA VAL A 106 -31.90 31.03 -15.32
C VAL A 106 -32.71 30.24 -14.28
N HIS A 107 -32.08 29.28 -13.61
CA HIS A 107 -32.61 28.68 -12.40
C HIS A 107 -32.26 29.56 -11.20
N THR A 108 -33.16 30.48 -10.85
CA THR A 108 -33.13 31.12 -9.53
C THR A 108 -33.61 30.11 -8.49
N VAL A 109 -32.70 29.54 -7.71
CA VAL A 109 -33.06 28.82 -6.48
C VAL A 109 -33.40 29.87 -5.42
N THR A 110 -34.69 30.17 -5.27
CA THR A 110 -35.19 30.87 -4.09
C THR A 110 -35.18 29.89 -2.92
N VAL A 111 -34.31 30.11 -1.93
CA VAL A 111 -34.36 29.42 -0.64
C VAL A 111 -35.59 29.98 0.09
N ASN A 112 -36.70 29.24 0.08
CA ASN A 112 -37.85 29.52 0.95
C ASN A 112 -37.53 29.02 2.35
N ASP A 113 -37.41 29.94 3.31
CA ASP A 113 -37.11 29.69 4.72
C ASP A 113 -38.32 29.21 5.56
N GLU A 114 -39.39 28.71 4.94
CA GLU A 114 -40.49 28.09 5.68
C GLU A 114 -40.40 26.56 5.60
N PRO A 115 -40.18 25.84 6.72
CA PRO A 115 -40.16 24.39 6.70
C PRO A 115 -41.56 23.87 6.34
N PRO A 116 -41.69 22.89 5.43
CA PRO A 116 -43.00 22.37 5.03
C PRO A 116 -43.69 21.77 6.26
N THR A 117 -44.88 22.28 6.54
CA THR A 117 -45.69 21.87 7.70
C THR A 117 -45.97 20.37 7.63
N PHE A 118 -45.93 19.70 8.80
CA PHE A 118 -45.99 18.24 8.99
C PHE A 118 -47.03 17.49 8.12
N VAL A 119 -48.14 18.14 7.78
CA VAL A 119 -49.22 17.60 6.93
C VAL A 119 -48.75 17.30 5.50
N GLU A 120 -47.84 18.09 4.95
CA GLU A 120 -47.35 17.94 3.57
C GLU A 120 -46.39 16.74 3.43
N LYS A 121 -45.52 16.54 4.43
CA LYS A 121 -44.67 15.34 4.53
C LYS A 121 -45.49 14.07 4.72
N MET A 122 -46.59 14.15 5.46
CA MET A 122 -47.48 13.01 5.69
C MET A 122 -48.29 12.64 4.44
N MET A 123 -48.79 13.61 3.67
CA MET A 123 -49.49 13.31 2.41
C MET A 123 -48.54 12.75 1.34
N GLY A 124 -47.30 13.24 1.24
CA GLY A 124 -46.32 12.74 0.28
C GLY A 124 -45.87 11.30 0.54
N ALA A 125 -45.74 10.88 1.81
CA ALA A 125 -45.31 9.52 2.16
C ALA A 125 -46.40 8.44 1.97
N VAL A 126 -47.67 8.84 1.91
CA VAL A 126 -48.81 7.92 1.77
C VAL A 126 -49.22 7.68 0.31
N GLY A 127 -48.51 8.27 -0.66
CA GLY A 127 -48.69 7.96 -2.09
C GLY A 127 -50.06 8.35 -2.65
N PHE A 128 -50.74 9.31 -2.02
CA PHE A 128 -52.01 9.85 -2.48
C PHE A 128 -51.78 11.22 -3.12
N GLY A 129 -51.23 11.20 -4.34
CA GLY A 129 -50.94 12.40 -5.12
C GLY A 129 -50.34 12.01 -6.46
N GLY A 130 -51.18 11.52 -7.37
CA GLY A 130 -50.83 11.27 -8.76
C GLY A 130 -51.11 12.50 -9.64
N GLU A 131 -50.48 12.46 -10.83
CA GLU A 131 -50.60 13.37 -11.99
C GLU A 131 -49.90 14.73 -11.91
#